data_AF-A0A496T569-F1
#
_entry.id   AF-A0A496T569-F1
#
_cell.length_a   1.000
_cell.length_b   1.000
_cell.length_c   1.000
_cell.angle_alpha   90.00
_cell.angle_beta   90.00
_cell.angle_gamma   90.00
#
_symmetry.space_group_name_H-M   'P 1'
#
loop_
_entity.id
_entity.type
_entity.pdbx_description
1 polymer ?
#
loop_
_entity_poly.entity_id
_entity_poly.type
_entity_poly.pdbx_seq_one_letter_code
_entity_poly.pdbx_strand_id
1 'polypeptide(L)' 'MGILNVTPDSFYDGGRYHHAEQAVEHGLRLEAEGADVIDVGGESTRPGAQSISVQEELDRVLPVIEA' A
#
# COMPACT_ATOMS: atom_id res chain seq x y z
N MET A 1 1.21 -8.06 -13.50
CA MET A 1 1.21 -6.78 -12.76
C MET A 1 0.16 -6.87 -11.66
N GLY A 2 0.55 -6.71 -10.40
CA GLY A 2 -0.33 -6.66 -9.23
C GLY A 2 -0.46 -5.24 -8.69
N ILE A 3 -1.58 -4.92 -8.04
CA ILE A 3 -1.85 -3.58 -7.49
C ILE A 3 -1.90 -3.70 -5.96
N LEU A 4 -1.10 -2.88 -5.28
CA LEU A 4 -0.99 -2.83 -3.82
C LEU A 4 -1.30 -1.41 -3.32
N ASN A 5 -2.54 -1.21 -2.88
CA ASN A 5 -2.98 0.07 -2.34
C ASN A 5 -2.72 0.14 -0.82
N VAL A 6 -1.81 1.00 -0.40
CA VAL A 6 -1.44 1.22 1.01
C VAL A 6 -2.29 2.35 1.59
N THR A 7 -3.60 2.12 1.63
CA THR A 7 -4.58 3.09 2.14
C THR A 7 -5.23 2.60 3.45
N PRO A 8 -5.69 3.50 4.34
CA PRO A 8 -6.26 3.12 5.63
C PRO A 8 -7.49 2.20 5.54
N ASP A 9 -8.23 2.29 4.44
CA ASP A 9 -9.39 1.47 4.13
C ASP A 9 -9.06 0.10 3.52
N SER A 10 -7.81 -0.10 3.07
CA SER A 10 -7.34 -1.39 2.56
C SER A 10 -6.90 -2.35 3.68
N PHE A 11 -6.50 -1.81 4.84
CA PHE A 11 -5.95 -2.58 5.96
C PHE A 11 -6.43 -1.99 7.30
N TYR A 12 -7.69 -2.22 7.66
CA TYR A 12 -8.30 -1.57 8.81
C TYR A 12 -7.96 -2.33 10.12
N ASP A 13 -6.87 -1.99 10.82
CA ASP A 13 -6.62 -2.44 12.21
C ASP A 13 -5.61 -1.62 13.05
N GLY A 14 -5.33 -0.36 12.70
CA GLY A 14 -4.90 0.65 13.69
C GLY A 14 -3.40 0.78 14.02
N GLY A 15 -2.47 0.38 13.14
CA GLY A 15 -1.03 0.61 13.37
C GLY A 15 -0.23 0.81 12.09
N ARG A 16 0.50 1.94 11.97
CA ARG A 16 1.35 2.27 10.80
C ARG A 16 2.33 1.15 10.41
N TYR A 17 2.95 0.49 11.39
CA TYR A 17 3.89 -0.61 11.14
C TYR A 17 3.19 -1.91 10.73
N HIS A 18 2.04 -2.22 11.34
CA HIS A 18 1.22 -3.37 10.94
C HIS A 18 0.67 -3.21 9.52
N HIS A 19 0.37 -1.98 9.08
CA HIS A 19 -0.03 -1.71 7.70
C HIS A 19 1.10 -1.99 6.70
N ALA A 20 2.35 -1.70 7.05
CA ALA A 20 3.49 -1.96 6.17
C ALA A 20 3.77 -3.46 6.01
N GLU A 21 3.85 -4.20 7.12
CA GLU A 21 4.07 -5.66 7.10
C GLU A 21 2.97 -6.39 6.30
N GLN A 22 1.70 -6.04 6.53
CA GLN A 22 0.58 -6.62 5.79
C GLN A 22 0.62 -6.28 4.29
N ALA A 23 1.05 -5.07 3.95
CA ALA A 23 1.22 -4.68 2.55
C ALA A 23 2.35 -5.48 1.88
N VAL A 24 3.47 -5.70 2.56
CA VAL A 24 4.57 -6.54 2.07
C VAL A 24 4.09 -7.98 1.86
N GLU A 25 3.39 -8.57 2.84
CA GLU A 25 2.83 -9.93 2.70
C GLU A 25 1.87 -10.05 1.52
N HIS A 26 1.05 -9.02 1.27
CA HIS A 26 0.16 -9.00 0.11
C HIS A 26 0.97 -8.87 -1.19
N GLY A 27 2.00 -8.03 -1.24
CA GLY A 27 2.93 -7.94 -2.37
C GLY A 27 3.57 -9.28 -2.72
N LEU A 28 4.07 -10.01 -1.72
CA LEU A 28 4.62 -11.36 -1.89
C LEU A 28 3.58 -12.36 -2.41
N ARG A 29 2.33 -12.24 -1.97
CA ARG A 29 1.24 -13.08 -2.49
C ARG A 29 0.95 -12.80 -3.96
N LEU A 30 0.92 -11.53 -4.36
CA LEU A 30 0.73 -11.12 -5.76
C LEU A 30 1.87 -11.66 -6.64
N GLU A 31 3.10 -11.66 -6.14
CA GLU A 31 4.25 -12.28 -6.81
C GLU A 31 4.06 -13.79 -6.97
N ALA A 32 3.67 -14.49 -5.90
CA ALA A 32 3.36 -15.93 -5.93
C ALA A 32 2.18 -16.28 -6.88
N GLU A 33 1.24 -15.35 -7.08
CA GLU A 33 0.14 -15.46 -8.04
C GLU A 33 0.55 -15.14 -9.49
N GLY A 34 1.81 -14.76 -9.73
CA GLY A 34 2.41 -14.57 -11.05
C GLY A 34 2.52 -13.11 -11.48
N ALA A 35 2.50 -12.14 -10.57
CA ALA A 35 2.75 -10.74 -10.91
C ALA A 35 4.25 -10.46 -11.09
N ASP A 36 4.66 -10.13 -12.32
CA ASP A 36 6.05 -9.73 -12.62
C ASP A 36 6.43 -8.33 -12.09
N VAL A 37 5.42 -7.51 -11.80
CA VAL A 37 5.55 -6.11 -11.35
C VAL A 37 4.44 -5.83 -10.35
N ILE A 38 4.74 -5.10 -9.29
CA ILE A 38 3.78 -4.61 -8.31
C ILE A 38 3.70 -3.08 -8.39
N ASP A 39 2.50 -2.54 -8.56
CA ASP A 39 2.20 -1.11 -8.52
C ASP A 39 1.73 -0.73 -7.11
N VAL A 40 2.51 0.10 -6.43
CA VAL A 40 2.31 0.46 -5.01
C VAL A 40 1.85 1.91 -4.92
N GLY A 41 0.68 2.16 -4.33
CA GLY A 41 0.11 3.51 -4.21
C GLY A 41 -0.35 3.82 -2.78
N GLY A 42 0.01 5.02 -2.27
CA GLY A 42 -0.39 5.49 -0.94
C GLY A 42 -1.60 6.43 -0.94
N GLU A 43 -1.92 7.05 -2.08
CA GLU A 43 -3.10 7.89 -2.29
C GLU A 43 -4.22 7.14 -3.04
N SER A 44 -5.47 7.31 -2.59
CA SER A 44 -6.63 6.74 -3.28
C SER A 44 -7.16 7.70 -4.35
N THR A 45 -7.36 7.22 -5.57
CA THR A 45 -7.97 7.97 -6.68
C THR A 45 -9.46 7.69 -6.86
N ARG A 46 -10.09 6.96 -5.93
CA ARG A 46 -11.52 6.63 -6.00
C ARG A 46 -12.40 7.90 -5.90
N PRO A 47 -13.60 7.92 -6.49
CA PRO A 47 -14.51 9.05 -6.37
C PRO A 47 -14.80 9.40 -4.90
N GLY A 48 -14.58 10.66 -4.53
CA GLY A 48 -14.79 11.15 -3.16
C GLY A 48 -13.63 10.88 -2.19
N ALA A 49 -12.50 10.34 -2.64
CA ALA A 49 -11.29 10.30 -1.84
C ALA A 49 -10.83 11.71 -1.46
N GLN A 50 -10.39 11.87 -0.22
CA GLN A 50 -9.70 13.08 0.20
C GLN A 50 -8.25 12.98 -0.26
N SER A 51 -7.76 14.05 -0.89
CA SER A 51 -6.32 14.16 -1.18
C SER A 51 -5.53 14.21 0.11
N ILE A 52 -4.35 13.59 0.07
CA ILE A 52 -3.41 13.57 1.18
C ILE A 52 -2.21 14.47 0.88
N SER A 53 -1.42 14.78 1.89
CA SER A 53 -0.14 15.46 1.67
C SER A 53 0.89 14.51 1.06
N VAL A 54 1.86 15.05 0.32
CA VAL A 54 3.00 14.26 -0.20
C VAL A 54 3.71 13.50 0.92
N GLN A 55 3.91 14.15 2.09
CA GLN A 55 4.55 13.49 3.23
C GLN A 55 3.73 12.30 3.74
N GLU A 56 2.40 12.42 3.74
CA GLU A 56 1.52 11.33 4.16
C GLU A 56 1.55 10.16 3.17
N GLU A 57 1.65 10.43 1.87
CA GLU A 57 1.84 9.37 0.87
C GLU A 57 3.19 8.67 1.05
N LEU A 58 4.28 9.43 1.26
CA LEU A 58 5.61 8.89 1.55
C LEU A 58 5.63 8.03 2.82
N ASP A 59 5.00 8.49 3.90
CA ASP A 59 4.90 7.76 5.16
C ASP A 59 4.15 6.43 5.02
N ARG A 60 3.29 6.30 3.98
CA ARG A 60 2.59 5.05 3.65
C ARG A 60 3.42 4.14 2.76
N VAL A 61 4.03 4.68 1.70
CA VAL A 61 4.69 3.88 0.66
C VAL A 61 6.11 3.47 1.04
N LEU A 62 6.91 4.37 1.61
CA LEU A 62 8.33 4.11 1.87
C LEU A 62 8.57 2.87 2.74
N PRO A 63 7.86 2.67 3.87
CA PRO A 63 8.07 1.48 4.70
C PRO A 63 7.77 0.15 3.99
N VAL A 64 6.96 0.16 2.93
CA VAL A 64 6.61 -1.04 2.15
C VAL A 64 7.70 -1.39 1.14
N ILE A 65 8.31 -0.38 0.53
CA ILE A 65 9.34 -0.60 -0.51
C ILE A 65 10.77 -0.68 0.04
N GLU A 66 11.00 -0.25 1.29
CA GLU A 66 12.29 -0.33 1.98
C GLU A 66 12.49 -1.64 2.78
N ALA A 67 11.44 -2.45 2.93
CA ALA A 67 11.42 -3.68 3.73
C ALA A 67 12.24 -4.84 3.14
#